data_AF-A0A316L0V4-F1
#
_entry.id   AF-A0A316L0V4-F1
#
_cell.length_a   1.000
_cell.length_b   1.000
_cell.length_c   1.000
_cell.angle_alpha   90.00
_cell.angle_beta   90.00
_cell.angle_gamma   90.00
#
_symmetry.space_group_name_H-M   'P 1'
#
loop_
_entity.id
_entity.type
_entity.pdbx_description
1 polymer ?
#
loop_
_entity_poly.entity_id
_entity_poly.type
_entity_poly.pdbx_seq_one_letter_code
_entity_poly.pdbx_strand_id
1 'polypeptide(L)'
;MSVSNQHYGRSHYKNGPANAFRHAFWNYLIAKKCHLISKNKVRALIWSEKITDWHEEAFQNRELARKMDLHNNEVGRFIFLKYSSYAKNEVINILKQMTRASSKVDSNSNFANFKNKLVHIIDE
;
A
#
# COMPACT_ATOMS: atom_id res chain seq x y z
N MET A 1 -5.03 4.39 -10.98
CA MET A 1 -4.62 5.80 -11.14
C MET A 1 -5.71 6.81 -10.83
N SER A 2 -6.98 6.66 -11.27
CA SER A 2 -7.98 7.74 -11.06
C SER A 2 -8.21 8.14 -9.60
N VAL A 3 -8.26 7.19 -8.65
CA VAL A 3 -8.53 7.49 -7.23
C VAL A 3 -7.37 8.24 -6.55
N SER A 4 -6.12 7.80 -6.75
CA SER A 4 -4.96 8.51 -6.20
C SER A 4 -4.81 9.90 -6.83
N ASN A 5 -5.04 10.03 -8.14
CA ASN A 5 -5.04 11.33 -8.82
C ASN A 5 -6.15 12.25 -8.29
N GLN A 6 -7.35 11.71 -8.10
CA GLN A 6 -8.50 12.45 -7.58
C GLN A 6 -8.25 13.01 -6.17
N HIS A 7 -7.54 12.27 -5.32
CA HIS A 7 -7.31 12.68 -3.93
C HIS A 7 -5.99 13.41 -3.69
N TYR A 8 -4.97 13.17 -4.52
CA TYR A 8 -3.61 13.64 -4.27
C TYR A 8 -2.92 14.25 -5.51
N GLY A 9 -3.63 14.42 -6.64
CA GLY A 9 -3.05 15.01 -7.84
C GLY A 9 -1.80 14.25 -8.29
N ARG A 10 -0.67 14.94 -8.48
CA ARG A 10 0.62 14.33 -8.84
C ARG A 10 1.53 14.01 -7.64
N SER A 11 1.16 14.32 -6.40
CA SER A 11 2.06 14.07 -5.25
C SER A 11 2.29 12.58 -4.99
N HIS A 12 1.34 11.72 -5.39
CA HIS A 12 1.50 10.27 -5.29
C HIS A 12 2.66 9.71 -6.13
N TYR A 13 3.29 10.49 -7.03
CA TYR A 13 4.50 10.07 -7.75
C TYR A 13 5.80 10.30 -6.94
N LYS A 14 5.74 11.07 -5.85
CA LYS A 14 6.88 11.26 -4.94
C LYS A 14 6.83 10.25 -3.79
N ASN A 15 7.89 10.13 -2.99
CA ASN A 15 7.94 9.20 -1.84
C ASN A 15 7.24 9.71 -0.57
N GLY A 16 6.15 10.46 -0.73
CA GLY A 16 5.37 11.06 0.37
C GLY A 16 4.15 10.24 0.79
N PRO A 17 3.33 10.76 1.72
CA PRO A 17 2.14 10.07 2.22
C PRO A 17 1.16 9.65 1.12
N ALA A 18 1.04 10.46 0.05
CA ALA A 18 0.19 10.14 -1.10
C ALA A 18 0.64 8.86 -1.84
N ASN A 19 1.93 8.57 -1.86
CA ASN A 19 2.45 7.32 -2.42
C ASN A 19 2.19 6.13 -1.51
N ALA A 20 2.33 6.31 -0.19
CA ALA A 20 1.95 5.30 0.78
C ALA A 20 0.48 4.87 0.61
N PHE A 21 -0.42 5.85 0.42
CA PHE A 21 -1.81 5.58 0.07
C PHE A 21 -1.95 4.76 -1.21
N ARG A 22 -1.23 5.15 -2.27
CA ARG A 22 -1.30 4.50 -3.59
C ARG A 22 -0.90 3.03 -3.52
N HIS A 23 0.24 2.71 -2.91
CA HIS A 23 0.73 1.33 -2.79
C HIS A 23 -0.22 0.47 -1.96
N ALA A 24 -0.63 0.96 -0.78
CA ALA A 24 -1.59 0.23 0.06
C ALA A 24 -2.94 0.01 -0.63
N PHE A 25 -3.48 1.03 -1.31
CA PHE A 25 -4.75 0.91 -2.01
C PHE A 25 -4.66 -0.01 -3.23
N TRP A 26 -3.57 0.07 -3.99
CA TRP A 26 -3.33 -0.80 -5.13
C TRP A 26 -3.25 -2.27 -4.69
N ASN A 27 -2.47 -2.57 -3.65
CA ASN A 27 -2.34 -3.93 -3.14
C ASN A 27 -3.67 -4.47 -2.56
N TYR A 28 -4.43 -3.63 -1.84
CA TYR A 28 -5.80 -3.96 -1.41
C TYR A 28 -6.69 -4.38 -2.59
N LEU A 29 -6.65 -3.63 -3.70
CA LEU A 29 -7.46 -3.92 -4.87
C LEU A 29 -7.06 -5.21 -5.57
N ILE A 30 -5.75 -5.47 -5.70
CA ILE A 30 -5.26 -6.75 -6.25
C ILE A 30 -5.79 -7.90 -5.40
N ALA A 31 -5.58 -7.86 -4.08
CA ALA A 31 -6.03 -8.91 -3.17
C ALA A 31 -7.55 -9.12 -3.23
N LYS A 32 -8.33 -8.03 -3.26
CA LYS A 32 -9.79 -8.11 -3.40
C LYS A 32 -10.21 -8.77 -4.72
N LYS A 33 -9.58 -8.41 -5.84
CA LYS A 33 -9.88 -8.99 -7.15
C LYS A 33 -9.48 -10.46 -7.23
N CYS A 34 -8.29 -10.82 -6.76
CA CYS A 34 -7.83 -12.20 -6.72
C CYS A 34 -8.70 -13.07 -5.81
N HIS A 35 -9.22 -12.53 -4.71
CA HIS A 35 -10.16 -13.24 -3.85
C HIS A 35 -11.51 -13.48 -4.54
N LEU A 36 -12.01 -12.52 -5.32
CA LEU A 36 -13.25 -12.72 -6.08
C LEU A 36 -13.15 -13.87 -7.09
N ILE A 37 -11.96 -14.11 -7.65
CA ILE A 37 -11.68 -15.19 -8.61
C ILE A 37 -11.41 -16.51 -7.89
N SER A 38 -10.45 -16.52 -6.98
CA SER A 38 -9.98 -17.75 -6.31
C SER A 38 -10.92 -18.25 -5.20
N LYS A 39 -11.79 -17.38 -4.68
CA LYS A 39 -12.61 -17.60 -3.47
C LYS A 39 -11.80 -18.03 -2.24
N ASN A 40 -10.49 -17.77 -2.24
CA ASN A 40 -9.57 -18.19 -1.18
C ASN A 40 -8.68 -17.00 -0.80
N LYS A 41 -8.86 -16.51 0.43
CA LYS A 41 -8.13 -15.32 0.93
C LYS A 41 -6.61 -15.55 0.96
N VAL A 42 -6.16 -16.74 1.37
CA VAL A 42 -4.73 -17.07 1.44
C VAL A 42 -4.09 -17.02 0.05
N ARG A 43 -4.72 -17.65 -0.95
CA ARG A 43 -4.24 -17.61 -2.34
C ARG A 43 -4.22 -16.18 -2.88
N ALA A 44 -5.24 -15.39 -2.58
CA ALA A 44 -5.30 -14.00 -3.00
C ALA A 44 -4.15 -13.16 -2.42
N LEU A 45 -3.82 -13.35 -1.13
CA LEU A 45 -2.72 -12.66 -0.47
C LEU A 45 -1.36 -13.05 -1.04
N ILE A 46 -1.09 -14.35 -1.17
CA ILE A 46 0.16 -14.88 -1.75
C ILE A 46 0.36 -14.33 -3.17
N TRP A 47 -0.69 -14.33 -3.98
CA TRP A 47 -0.61 -13.80 -5.33
C TRP A 47 -0.36 -12.28 -5.34
N SER A 48 -1.04 -11.55 -4.47
CA SER A 48 -0.90 -10.09 -4.38
C SER A 48 0.50 -9.67 -3.96
N GLU A 49 1.09 -10.38 -3.01
CA GLU A 49 2.49 -10.21 -2.62
C GLU A 49 3.41 -10.51 -3.79
N LYS A 50 3.33 -11.72 -4.36
CA LYS A 50 4.20 -12.16 -5.46
C LYS A 50 4.21 -11.20 -6.64
N ILE A 51 3.04 -10.71 -7.07
CA ILE A 51 2.96 -9.82 -8.23
C ILE A 51 3.47 -8.41 -7.92
N THR A 52 3.26 -7.90 -6.70
CA THR A 52 3.78 -6.58 -6.35
C THR A 52 5.26 -6.59 -6.04
N ASP A 53 5.78 -7.66 -5.43
CA ASP A 53 7.20 -7.81 -5.18
C ASP A 53 7.96 -7.90 -6.50
N TRP A 54 7.44 -8.70 -7.46
CA TRP A 54 7.97 -8.73 -8.83
C TRP A 54 7.93 -7.35 -9.50
N HIS A 55 6.86 -6.57 -9.32
CA HIS A 55 6.77 -5.21 -9.87
C HIS A 55 7.85 -4.29 -9.27
N GLU A 56 8.05 -4.31 -7.95
CA GLU A 56 9.08 -3.49 -7.30
C GLU A 56 10.52 -3.95 -7.65
N GLU A 57 10.72 -5.23 -8.01
CA GLU A 57 12.00 -5.76 -8.49
C GLU A 57 12.27 -5.38 -9.96
N ALA A 58 11.24 -5.45 -10.80
CA ALA A 58 11.34 -5.13 -12.23
C ALA A 58 11.57 -3.63 -12.48
N PHE A 59 10.98 -2.77 -11.65
CA PHE A 59 11.09 -1.31 -11.74
C PHE A 59 11.91 -0.76 -10.57
N GLN A 60 13.23 -0.90 -10.67
CA GLN A 60 14.15 -0.61 -9.57
C GLN A 60 14.05 0.83 -9.06
N ASN A 61 13.56 0.97 -7.83
CA ASN A 61 13.67 2.16 -7.01
C ASN A 61 14.97 2.14 -6.18
N ARG A 62 15.38 3.32 -5.66
CA ARG A 62 16.42 3.38 -4.61
C ARG A 62 16.00 2.52 -3.42
N GLU A 63 16.97 1.89 -2.75
CA GLU A 63 16.72 0.87 -1.73
C GLU A 63 15.69 1.27 -0.67
N LEU A 64 15.78 2.50 -0.11
CA LEU A 64 14.86 3.01 0.89
C LEU A 64 13.42 3.16 0.34
N ALA A 65 13.27 3.68 -0.89
CA ALA A 65 11.97 3.81 -1.53
C ALA A 65 11.35 2.44 -1.80
N ARG A 66 12.15 1.47 -2.26
CA ARG A 66 11.70 0.08 -2.43
C ARG A 66 11.22 -0.53 -1.10
N LYS A 67 11.96 -0.34 0.00
CA LYS A 67 11.55 -0.80 1.35
C LYS A 67 10.22 -0.18 1.79
N MET A 68 10.03 1.13 1.56
CA MET A 68 8.78 1.83 1.83
C MET A 68 7.62 1.27 0.97
N ASP A 69 7.84 1.05 -0.32
CA ASP A 69 6.81 0.52 -1.23
C ASP A 69 6.40 -0.91 -0.85
N LEU A 70 7.35 -1.79 -0.55
CA LEU A 70 7.09 -3.16 -0.07
C LEU A 70 6.30 -3.17 1.25
N HIS A 71 6.69 -2.33 2.21
CA HIS A 71 5.98 -2.20 3.49
C HIS A 71 4.54 -1.71 3.29
N ASN A 72 4.33 -0.66 2.49
CA ASN A 72 2.99 -0.14 2.23
C ASN A 72 2.14 -1.13 1.42
N ASN A 73 2.75 -1.94 0.56
CA ASN A 73 2.09 -3.07 -0.11
C ASN A 73 1.59 -4.11 0.92
N GLU A 74 2.41 -4.47 1.91
CA GLU A 74 2.01 -5.36 3.02
C GLU A 74 0.84 -4.76 3.82
N VAL A 75 0.87 -3.47 4.12
CA VAL A 75 -0.26 -2.78 4.78
C VAL A 75 -1.54 -2.89 3.93
N GLY A 76 -1.44 -2.79 2.60
CA GLY A 76 -2.58 -3.01 1.70
C GLY A 76 -3.17 -4.43 1.82
N ARG A 77 -2.33 -5.46 1.93
CA ARG A 77 -2.75 -6.85 2.20
C ARG A 77 -3.45 -6.98 3.56
N PHE A 78 -2.90 -6.33 4.59
CA PHE A 78 -3.51 -6.28 5.92
C PHE A 78 -4.90 -5.62 5.89
N ILE A 79 -5.06 -4.51 5.16
CA ILE A 79 -6.35 -3.84 5.00
C ILE A 79 -7.36 -4.72 4.26
N PHE A 80 -6.92 -5.50 3.27
CA PHE A 80 -7.80 -6.48 2.63
C PHE A 80 -8.28 -7.54 3.61
N LEU A 81 -7.38 -8.11 4.43
CA LEU A 81 -7.75 -9.10 5.45
C LEU A 81 -8.82 -8.58 6.42
N LYS A 82 -8.64 -7.35 6.91
CA LYS A 82 -9.50 -6.75 7.93
C LYS A 82 -10.83 -6.22 7.38
N TYR A 83 -10.83 -5.69 6.15
CA TYR A 83 -11.97 -4.94 5.59
C TYR A 83 -12.43 -5.50 4.22
N SER A 84 -12.32 -6.82 4.00
CA SER A 84 -12.68 -7.45 2.72
C SER A 84 -14.14 -7.25 2.32
N SER A 85 -15.05 -7.16 3.30
CA SER A 85 -16.49 -6.99 3.10
C SER A 85 -16.92 -5.54 2.93
N TYR A 86 -16.05 -4.58 3.23
CA TYR A 86 -16.40 -3.16 3.23
C TYR A 86 -16.53 -2.63 1.80
N ALA A 87 -17.36 -1.60 1.64
CA ALA A 87 -17.47 -0.88 0.39
C ALA A 87 -16.16 -0.17 0.07
N LYS A 88 -15.90 0.04 -1.23
CA LYS A 88 -14.66 0.66 -1.71
C LYS A 88 -14.43 2.05 -1.07
N ASN A 89 -15.47 2.86 -0.92
CA ASN A 89 -15.35 4.22 -0.38
C ASN A 89 -15.02 4.22 1.12
N GLU A 90 -15.51 3.25 1.88
CA GLU A 90 -15.16 3.09 3.30
C GLU A 90 -13.68 2.77 3.47
N VAL A 91 -13.16 1.85 2.64
CA VAL A 91 -11.72 1.51 2.63
C VAL A 91 -10.87 2.70 2.21
N ILE A 92 -11.31 3.49 1.22
CA ILE A 92 -10.64 4.74 0.85
C ILE A 92 -10.56 5.69 2.05
N ASN A 93 -11.65 5.85 2.81
CA ASN A 93 -11.65 6.71 4.00
C ASN A 93 -10.71 6.21 5.09
N ILE A 94 -10.68 4.90 5.35
CA ILE A 94 -9.73 4.27 6.29
C ILE A 94 -8.29 4.56 5.85
N LEU A 95 -7.97 4.29 4.58
CA LEU A 95 -6.62 4.52 4.06
C LEU A 95 -6.24 6.00 4.12
N LYS A 96 -7.17 6.94 3.84
CA LYS A 96 -6.90 8.39 4.00
C LYS A 96 -6.57 8.76 5.45
N GLN A 97 -7.25 8.16 6.43
CA GLN A 97 -6.91 8.38 7.84
C GLN A 97 -5.52 7.82 8.17
N MET A 98 -5.20 6.62 7.69
CA MET A 98 -3.87 6.02 7.86
C MET A 98 -2.78 6.85 7.17
N THR A 99 -3.07 7.46 6.02
CA THR A 99 -2.14 8.34 5.31
C THR A 99 -1.81 9.59 6.12
N ARG A 100 -2.81 10.21 6.75
CA ARG A 100 -2.60 11.36 7.65
C ARG A 100 -1.78 11.00 8.89
N ALA A 101 -1.90 9.77 9.36
CA ALA A 101 -1.15 9.23 10.49
C ALA A 101 0.14 8.49 10.08
N SER A 102 0.56 8.60 8.81
CA SER A 102 1.73 7.87 8.32
C SER A 102 3.02 8.39 8.96
N SER A 103 3.97 7.49 9.17
CA SER A 103 5.24 7.82 9.83
C SER A 103 6.35 8.06 8.82
N LYS A 104 7.11 9.13 9.02
CA LYS A 104 8.32 9.39 8.23
C LYS A 104 9.41 8.38 8.61
N VAL A 105 10.08 7.81 7.61
CA VAL A 105 11.15 6.83 7.78
C VAL A 105 12.38 7.20 6.95
N ASP A 106 13.53 6.71 7.39
CA ASP A 106 14.83 6.88 6.76
C ASP A 106 15.59 5.53 6.67
N SER A 107 16.85 5.56 6.26
CA SER A 107 17.70 4.36 6.12
C SER A 107 17.97 3.63 7.45
N ASN A 108 17.84 4.31 8.58
CA ASN A 108 18.12 3.77 9.92
C ASN A 108 16.85 3.24 10.60
N SER A 109 15.69 3.49 10.00
CA SER A 109 14.40 3.13 10.55
C SER A 109 14.18 1.61 10.53
N ASN A 110 13.75 1.05 11.65
CA ASN A 110 13.33 -0.35 11.72
C ASN A 110 11.86 -0.49 11.32
N PHE A 111 11.61 -0.99 10.11
CA PHE A 111 10.27 -1.15 9.53
C PHE A 111 9.34 -2.05 10.37
N ALA A 112 9.89 -2.98 11.16
CA ALA A 112 9.11 -3.83 12.06
C ALA A 112 8.30 -3.03 13.11
N ASN A 113 8.78 -1.84 13.49
CA ASN A 113 8.11 -0.95 14.44
C ASN A 113 6.85 -0.28 13.86
N PHE A 114 6.67 -0.35 12.53
CA PHE A 114 5.56 0.28 11.81
C PHE A 114 4.54 -0.73 11.31
N LYS A 115 4.47 -1.91 11.94
CA LYS A 115 3.50 -2.95 11.59
C LYS A 115 2.09 -2.38 11.48
N ASN A 116 1.43 -2.64 10.35
CA ASN A 116 0.08 -2.16 10.03
C ASN A 116 -0.08 -0.62 9.98
N LYS A 117 1.02 0.15 9.92
CA LYS A 117 1.02 1.61 9.74
C LYS A 117 1.65 1.95 8.40
N LEU A 118 1.12 2.99 7.74
CA LEU A 118 1.73 3.51 6.51
C LEU A 118 3.00 4.29 6.84
N VAL A 119 3.98 4.23 5.95
CA VAL A 119 5.26 4.93 6.07
C VAL A 119 5.57 5.73 4.82
N HIS A 120 6.30 6.83 4.96
CA HIS A 120 6.74 7.72 3.88
C HIS A 120 8.15 8.24 4.12
N ILE A 121 8.80 8.81 3.09
CA ILE A 121 10.18 9.31 3.18
C ILE A 121 10.25 10.85 3.19
N ILE A 122 9.32 11.51 2.50
CA ILE A 122 9.20 12.98 2.45
C ILE A 122 7.83 13.43 2.93
N ASP A 123 7.71 14.65 3.44
CA ASP A 123 6.45 15.16 4.00
C ASP A 123 5.43 15.62 2.91
N GLU A 124 5.83 15.64 1.64
CA GLU A 124 5.07 16.17 0.49
C GLU A 124 4.44 15.12 -0.44
#